data_AF-A0A7X9IQ81-F1
#
_entry.id   AF-A0A7X9IQ81-F1
#
_cell.length_a   1.000
_cell.length_b   1.000
_cell.length_c   1.000
_cell.angle_alpha   90.00
_cell.angle_beta   90.00
_cell.angle_gamma   90.00
#
_symmetry.space_group_name_H-M   'P 1'
#
loop_
_entity.id
_entity.type
_entity.pdbx_description
1 polymer ?
#
loop_
_entity_poly.entity_id
_entity_poly.type
_entity_poly.pdbx_seq_one_letter_code
_entity_poly.pdbx_strand_id
1 'polypeptide(L)'
;MIAKENEFKELCQKRGLSYQEIEMAVQELQMLSNKLCSEISNLEILSLDKIESYIDERTKSGTANEAMLIAYIRYYSMIKRDDVSIRLLSYLNPIGILPAMAEHLEALEGKKVREKVMENLKIPPIASKPEDYPTVTSAFTKNLEKEVGTVKAQQILAWNVHGIPAEPWLKEKEEFLRSTSLEQWLKNLHDRRIAEIEKHAIDGTLWFEQKITMRVVDYVRNNQEILSGVSDGRYIYATKIPFNPDGFLSASSDFEKRKYACHCPLAASSLNEKGADTPPLWCYCSAGFEKFIFDTVFDFDTKIEVLESVLAGDIRCRFRIEIPETVRKRFL
;
A
#
# COMPACT_ATOMS: atom_id res chain seq x y z
N MET A 1 27.60 7.40 -18.44
CA MET A 1 26.63 8.52 -18.64
C MET A 1 25.25 7.92 -18.49
N ILE A 2 24.40 8.48 -17.63
CA ILE A 2 23.03 8.00 -17.45
C ILE A 2 22.23 8.44 -18.69
N ALA A 3 21.55 7.51 -19.34
CA ALA A 3 20.61 7.88 -20.39
C ALA A 3 19.51 8.77 -19.82
N LYS A 4 19.09 9.80 -20.56
CA LYS A 4 17.97 10.68 -20.15
C LYS A 4 18.15 11.41 -18.81
N GLU A 5 19.40 11.72 -18.43
CA GLU A 5 19.69 12.44 -17.17
C GLU A 5 18.90 13.75 -17.05
N ASN A 6 18.81 14.53 -18.14
CA ASN A 6 18.05 15.80 -18.14
C ASN A 6 16.55 15.58 -17.89
N GLU A 7 15.94 14.58 -18.53
CA GLU A 7 14.53 14.22 -18.30
C GLU A 7 14.31 13.83 -16.83
N PHE A 8 15.26 13.09 -16.22
CA PHE A 8 15.19 12.70 -14.82
C PHE A 8 15.31 13.91 -13.88
N LYS A 9 16.22 14.84 -14.17
CA LYS A 9 16.38 16.09 -13.41
C LYS A 9 15.10 16.92 -13.48
N GLU A 10 14.50 17.08 -14.66
CA GLU A 10 13.23 17.78 -14.84
C GLU A 10 12.08 17.10 -14.08
N LEU A 11 12.01 15.77 -14.10
CA LEU A 11 11.02 15.01 -13.32
C LEU A 11 11.17 15.29 -11.82
N CYS A 12 12.40 15.28 -11.30
CA CYS A 12 12.66 15.53 -9.89
C CYS A 12 12.32 16.97 -9.49
N GLN A 13 12.63 17.96 -10.34
CA GLN A 13 12.24 19.35 -10.13
C GLN A 13 10.72 19.53 -10.08
N LYS A 14 9.99 18.91 -11.02
CA LYS A 14 8.51 18.92 -11.03
C LYS A 14 7.91 18.29 -9.77
N ARG A 15 8.63 17.38 -9.11
CA ARG A 15 8.26 16.77 -7.83
C ARG A 15 8.75 17.56 -6.61
N GLY A 16 9.29 18.76 -6.81
CA GLY A 16 9.64 19.70 -5.74
C GLY A 16 10.98 19.43 -5.05
N LEU A 17 11.86 18.61 -5.64
CA LEU A 17 13.18 18.38 -5.06
C LEU A 17 14.08 19.59 -5.21
N SER A 18 14.88 19.84 -4.18
CA SER A 18 15.98 20.80 -4.23
C SER A 18 17.08 20.35 -5.19
N TYR A 19 17.90 21.31 -5.62
CA TYR A 19 19.07 21.04 -6.46
C TYR A 19 20.00 19.98 -5.84
N GLN A 20 20.24 20.05 -4.52
CA GLN A 20 21.10 19.10 -3.83
C GLN A 20 20.53 17.68 -3.84
N GLU A 21 19.22 17.52 -3.59
CA GLU A 21 18.56 16.21 -3.63
C GLU A 21 18.59 15.61 -5.06
N ILE A 22 18.44 16.45 -6.08
CA ILE A 22 18.53 16.03 -7.49
C ILE A 22 19.93 15.50 -7.80
N GLU A 23 20.98 16.23 -7.42
CA GLU A 23 22.36 15.82 -7.68
C GLU A 23 22.71 14.54 -6.91
N MET A 24 22.24 14.38 -5.66
CA MET A 24 22.38 13.12 -4.91
C MET A 24 21.67 11.95 -5.62
N ALA A 25 20.46 12.15 -6.12
CA ALA A 25 19.72 11.11 -6.84
C ALA A 25 20.43 10.70 -8.14
N VAL A 26 21.00 11.67 -8.87
CA VAL A 26 21.80 11.42 -10.06
C VAL A 26 23.08 10.66 -9.71
N GLN A 27 23.75 11.02 -8.63
CA GLN A 27 24.93 10.28 -8.16
C GLN A 27 24.62 8.81 -7.84
N GLU A 28 23.49 8.51 -7.18
CA GLU A 28 23.08 7.12 -6.92
C GLU A 28 22.85 6.34 -8.23
N LEU A 29 22.21 6.95 -9.23
CA LEU A 29 22.05 6.34 -10.55
C LEU A 29 23.38 6.13 -11.27
N GLN A 30 24.36 7.04 -11.09
CA GLN A 30 25.70 6.89 -11.64
C GLN A 30 26.44 5.74 -10.95
N MET A 31 26.32 5.59 -9.63
CA MET A 31 26.91 4.47 -8.90
C MET A 31 26.33 3.13 -9.37
N LEU A 32 25.00 3.04 -9.50
CA LEU A 32 24.32 1.87 -10.04
C LEU A 32 24.82 1.55 -11.46
N SER A 33 24.86 2.55 -12.33
CA SER A 33 25.32 2.39 -13.71
C SER A 33 26.78 1.95 -13.76
N ASN A 34 27.68 2.60 -13.04
CA ASN A 34 29.10 2.26 -13.04
C ASN A 34 29.36 0.84 -12.50
N LYS A 35 28.53 0.34 -11.58
CA LYS A 35 28.66 -1.00 -11.02
C LYS A 35 28.10 -2.09 -11.96
N LEU A 36 26.95 -1.86 -12.58
CA LEU A 36 26.17 -2.90 -13.26
C LEU A 36 26.15 -2.81 -14.78
N CYS A 37 26.42 -1.64 -15.34
CA CYS A 37 26.47 -1.40 -16.78
C CYS A 37 27.85 -1.77 -17.35
N SER A 38 27.84 -2.22 -18.59
CA SER A 38 29.03 -2.51 -19.38
C SER A 38 28.87 -1.93 -20.79
N GLU A 39 29.78 -2.23 -21.71
CA GLU A 39 29.67 -1.80 -23.11
C GLU A 39 28.36 -2.26 -23.79
N ILE A 40 27.76 -3.34 -23.30
CA ILE A 40 26.55 -3.95 -23.88
C ILE A 40 25.31 -3.86 -22.98
N SER A 41 25.41 -3.24 -21.80
CA SER A 41 24.26 -3.06 -20.89
C SER A 41 24.16 -1.63 -20.38
N ASN A 42 22.96 -1.08 -20.37
CA ASN A 42 22.64 0.22 -19.78
C ASN A 42 21.48 0.05 -18.78
N LEU A 43 21.18 1.11 -18.02
CA LEU A 43 20.11 1.07 -17.02
C LEU A 43 18.75 0.67 -17.60
N GLU A 44 18.45 1.02 -18.86
CA GLU A 44 17.14 0.76 -19.47
C GLU A 44 16.87 -0.74 -19.68
N ILE A 45 17.92 -1.54 -19.85
CA ILE A 45 17.83 -2.98 -20.14
C ILE A 45 18.39 -3.87 -19.01
N LEU A 46 18.71 -3.30 -17.85
CA LEU A 46 19.12 -4.11 -16.69
C LEU A 46 17.98 -5.06 -16.27
N SER A 47 18.36 -6.29 -15.95
CA SER A 47 17.44 -7.27 -15.38
C SER A 47 17.15 -6.92 -13.92
N LEU A 48 15.94 -7.24 -13.47
CA LEU A 48 15.51 -7.01 -12.08
C LEU A 48 16.45 -7.68 -11.08
N ASP A 49 16.84 -8.94 -11.33
CA ASP A 49 17.73 -9.71 -10.45
C ASP A 49 19.08 -9.02 -10.20
N LYS A 50 19.65 -8.35 -11.22
CA LYS A 50 20.91 -7.59 -11.05
C LYS A 50 20.71 -6.37 -10.16
N ILE A 51 19.59 -5.68 -10.31
CA ILE A 51 19.24 -4.51 -9.51
C ILE A 51 19.03 -4.94 -8.05
N GLU A 52 18.26 -6.00 -7.81
CA GLU A 52 18.01 -6.52 -6.46
C GLU A 52 19.29 -7.06 -5.79
N SER A 53 20.18 -7.69 -6.56
CA SER A 53 21.48 -8.15 -6.04
C SER A 53 22.36 -6.98 -5.59
N TYR A 54 22.33 -5.87 -6.33
CA TYR A 54 23.05 -4.67 -5.94
C TYR A 54 22.43 -3.98 -4.73
N ILE A 55 21.10 -3.94 -4.61
CA ILE A 55 20.42 -3.44 -3.41
C ILE A 55 20.79 -4.29 -2.20
N ASP A 56 20.86 -5.61 -2.33
CA ASP A 56 21.30 -6.51 -1.26
C ASP A 56 22.76 -6.24 -0.84
N GLU A 57 23.67 -6.01 -1.80
CA GLU A 57 25.06 -5.57 -1.51
C GLU A 57 25.10 -4.23 -0.75
N ARG A 58 24.32 -3.25 -1.19
CA ARG A 58 24.22 -1.93 -0.54
C ARG A 58 23.61 -2.04 0.87
N THR A 59 22.63 -2.93 1.05
CA THR A 59 21.98 -3.19 2.34
C THR A 59 22.96 -3.84 3.32
N LYS A 60 23.68 -4.88 2.89
CA LYS A 60 24.71 -5.57 3.72
C LYS A 60 25.88 -4.68 4.09
N SER A 61 26.26 -3.74 3.23
CA SER A 61 27.33 -2.77 3.50
C SER A 61 26.85 -1.56 4.31
N GLY A 62 25.55 -1.44 4.62
CA GLY A 62 24.98 -0.31 5.37
C GLY A 62 24.95 1.00 4.56
N THR A 63 25.04 0.92 3.23
CA THR A 63 25.06 2.09 2.33
C THR A 63 23.74 2.31 1.58
N ALA A 64 22.76 1.41 1.75
CA ALA A 64 21.41 1.59 1.24
C ALA A 64 20.62 2.57 2.12
N ASN A 65 19.77 3.38 1.48
CA ASN A 65 18.87 4.32 2.14
C ASN A 65 17.60 4.54 1.31
N GLU A 66 16.61 5.22 1.87
CA GLU A 66 15.34 5.51 1.20
C GLU A 66 15.52 6.39 -0.05
N ALA A 67 16.37 7.42 0.02
CA ALA A 67 16.62 8.32 -1.10
C ALA A 67 17.17 7.58 -2.32
N MET A 68 18.04 6.60 -2.12
CA MET A 68 18.54 5.70 -3.16
C MET A 68 17.40 4.91 -3.83
N LEU A 69 16.54 4.26 -3.05
CA LEU A 69 15.38 3.52 -3.59
C LEU A 69 14.46 4.45 -4.38
N ILE A 70 14.16 5.64 -3.85
CA ILE A 70 13.31 6.64 -4.49
C ILE A 70 13.92 7.11 -5.82
N ALA A 71 15.24 7.34 -5.88
CA ALA A 71 15.93 7.70 -7.11
C ALA A 71 15.76 6.62 -8.18
N TYR A 72 15.96 5.34 -7.82
CA TYR A 72 15.77 4.22 -8.73
C TYR A 72 14.32 4.08 -9.19
N ILE A 73 13.35 4.12 -8.28
CA ILE A 73 11.91 4.04 -8.59
C ILE A 73 11.53 5.12 -9.61
N ARG A 74 11.92 6.38 -9.35
CA ARG A 74 11.60 7.51 -10.24
C ARG A 74 12.24 7.35 -11.62
N TYR A 75 13.50 6.91 -11.67
CA TYR A 75 14.18 6.69 -12.94
C TYR A 75 13.51 5.58 -13.75
N TYR A 76 13.29 4.39 -13.14
CA TYR A 76 12.67 3.27 -13.83
C TYR A 76 11.21 3.55 -14.22
N SER A 77 10.47 4.31 -13.42
CA SER A 77 9.14 4.80 -13.77
C SER A 77 9.17 5.75 -14.97
N MET A 78 10.12 6.69 -15.02
CA MET A 78 10.29 7.63 -16.14
C MET A 78 10.53 6.91 -17.47
N ILE A 79 11.34 5.85 -17.47
CA ILE A 79 11.64 5.06 -18.67
C ILE A 79 10.63 3.92 -18.91
N LYS A 80 9.51 3.90 -18.17
CA LYS A 80 8.43 2.91 -18.30
C LYS A 80 8.84 1.45 -18.09
N ARG A 81 9.82 1.23 -17.21
CA ARG A 81 10.15 -0.10 -16.65
C ARG A 81 9.27 -0.34 -15.43
N ASP A 82 7.97 -0.54 -15.68
CA ASP A 82 6.96 -0.75 -14.66
C ASP A 82 7.26 -1.99 -13.80
N ASP A 83 7.82 -3.05 -14.42
CA ASP A 83 8.28 -4.26 -13.75
C ASP A 83 9.29 -3.96 -12.63
N VAL A 84 10.24 -3.08 -12.90
CA VAL A 84 11.28 -2.67 -11.94
C VAL A 84 10.71 -1.69 -10.94
N SER A 85 10.02 -0.64 -11.38
CA SER A 85 9.53 0.40 -10.47
C SER A 85 8.49 -0.12 -9.47
N ILE A 86 7.56 -0.99 -9.88
CA ILE A 86 6.61 -1.65 -8.98
C ILE A 86 7.34 -2.54 -7.97
N ARG A 87 8.35 -3.31 -8.42
CA ARG A 87 9.14 -4.14 -7.49
C ARG A 87 9.92 -3.28 -6.51
N LEU A 88 10.53 -2.18 -6.93
CA LEU A 88 11.28 -1.31 -6.01
C LEU A 88 10.37 -0.57 -5.03
N LEU A 89 9.12 -0.27 -5.41
CA LEU A 89 8.13 0.27 -4.47
C LEU A 89 7.81 -0.72 -3.34
N SER A 90 7.83 -2.02 -3.59
CA SER A 90 7.63 -3.00 -2.51
C SER A 90 8.78 -3.05 -1.50
N TYR A 91 9.99 -2.58 -1.85
CA TYR A 91 11.09 -2.37 -0.90
C TYR A 91 10.91 -1.11 -0.04
N LEU A 92 10.27 -0.08 -0.60
CA LEU A 92 10.04 1.20 0.07
C LEU A 92 8.85 1.14 1.03
N ASN A 93 7.73 0.55 0.59
CA ASN A 93 6.45 0.53 1.29
C ASN A 93 6.44 -0.08 2.72
N PRO A 94 7.30 -1.06 3.09
CA PRO A 94 7.33 -1.59 4.45
C PRO A 94 8.17 -0.75 5.43
N ILE A 95 8.95 0.21 4.94
CA ILE A 95 9.84 1.01 5.78
C ILE A 95 9.02 1.86 6.75
N GLY A 96 9.43 1.90 8.02
CA GLY A 96 8.79 2.70 9.06
C GLY A 96 7.46 2.16 9.61
N ILE A 97 6.83 1.16 8.99
CA ILE A 97 5.51 0.67 9.40
C ILE A 97 5.51 0.04 10.79
N LEU A 98 6.40 -0.93 11.06
CA LEU A 98 6.49 -1.55 12.39
C LEU A 98 6.91 -0.55 13.49
N PRO A 99 7.91 0.34 13.27
CA PRO A 99 8.20 1.43 14.20
C PRO A 99 7.00 2.34 14.50
N ALA A 100 6.31 2.83 13.46
CA ALA A 100 5.14 3.70 13.62
C ALA A 100 4.00 2.99 14.38
N MET A 101 3.77 1.72 14.10
CA MET A 101 2.80 0.90 14.84
C MET A 101 3.19 0.76 16.32
N ALA A 102 4.49 0.60 16.61
CA ALA A 102 4.99 0.53 17.98
C ALA A 102 4.85 1.87 18.72
N GLU A 103 5.09 3.00 18.05
CA GLU A 103 4.87 4.35 18.61
C GLU A 103 3.39 4.59 18.92
N HIS A 104 2.50 4.22 18.00
CA HIS A 104 1.06 4.28 18.21
C HIS A 104 0.60 3.41 19.39
N LEU A 105 1.13 2.19 19.50
CA LEU A 105 0.89 1.30 20.64
C LEU A 105 1.33 1.95 21.96
N GLU A 106 2.50 2.59 22.01
CA GLU A 106 2.96 3.29 23.23
C GLU A 106 2.06 4.48 23.58
N ALA A 107 1.58 5.23 22.59
CA ALA A 107 0.66 6.34 22.82
C ALA A 107 -0.67 5.88 23.46
N LEU A 108 -1.14 4.68 23.13
CA LEU A 108 -2.42 4.15 23.62
C LEU A 108 -2.33 3.32 24.90
N GLU A 109 -1.31 2.45 25.00
CA GLU A 109 -1.21 1.43 26.05
C GLU A 109 0.06 1.59 26.91
N GLY A 110 0.90 2.58 26.59
CA GLY A 110 2.08 2.95 27.34
C GLY A 110 3.34 2.15 27.00
N LYS A 111 4.49 2.73 27.37
CA LYS A 111 5.83 2.22 27.05
C LYS A 111 6.07 0.77 27.48
N LYS A 112 5.56 0.35 28.64
CA LYS A 112 5.72 -1.03 29.15
C LYS A 112 5.09 -2.07 28.22
N VAL A 113 3.92 -1.76 27.65
CA VAL A 113 3.23 -2.67 26.72
C VAL A 113 4.00 -2.72 25.40
N ARG A 114 4.42 -1.56 24.88
CA ARG A 114 5.28 -1.49 23.68
C ARG A 114 6.55 -2.31 23.83
N GLU A 115 7.28 -2.17 24.94
CA GLU A 115 8.53 -2.90 25.17
C GLU A 115 8.34 -4.41 25.13
N LYS A 116 7.26 -4.93 25.72
CA LYS A 116 6.93 -6.37 25.64
C LYS A 116 6.55 -6.81 24.24
N VAL A 117 5.74 -6.03 23.52
CA VAL A 117 5.33 -6.38 22.16
C VAL A 117 6.53 -6.41 21.21
N MET A 118 7.45 -5.45 21.37
CA MET A 118 8.66 -5.32 20.58
C MET A 118 9.82 -6.21 21.06
N GLU A 119 9.64 -6.95 22.15
CA GLU A 119 10.69 -7.77 22.73
C GLU A 119 11.19 -8.82 21.73
N ASN A 120 12.51 -8.88 21.53
CA ASN A 120 13.18 -9.79 20.59
C ASN A 120 12.80 -9.63 19.11
N LEU A 121 12.08 -8.57 18.73
CA LEU A 121 11.79 -8.28 17.32
C LEU A 121 13.00 -7.66 16.64
N LYS A 122 13.41 -8.25 15.52
CA LYS A 122 14.45 -7.71 14.64
C LYS A 122 13.79 -7.16 13.38
N ILE A 123 13.65 -5.85 13.31
CA ILE A 123 13.12 -5.18 12.13
C ILE A 123 14.18 -5.25 11.02
N PRO A 124 13.83 -5.73 9.81
CA PRO A 124 14.74 -5.71 8.68
C PRO A 124 15.27 -4.29 8.40
N PRO A 125 16.56 -4.13 8.05
CA PRO A 125 17.13 -2.84 7.70
C PRO A 125 16.44 -2.21 6.48
N ILE A 126 16.66 -0.91 6.28
CA ILE A 126 16.21 -0.20 5.08
C ILE A 126 16.73 -0.92 3.83
N ALA A 127 15.86 -1.03 2.82
CA ALA A 127 16.10 -1.76 1.57
C ALA A 127 16.25 -3.28 1.70
N SER A 128 15.84 -3.86 2.84
CA SER A 128 15.56 -5.30 2.92
C SER A 128 14.48 -5.73 1.94
N LYS A 129 14.55 -6.99 1.53
CA LYS A 129 13.56 -7.54 0.61
C LYS A 129 12.20 -7.61 1.28
N PRO A 130 11.08 -7.43 0.55
CA PRO A 130 9.74 -7.65 1.09
C PRO A 130 9.58 -9.03 1.74
N GLU A 131 10.30 -10.03 1.23
CA GLU A 131 10.33 -11.40 1.75
C GLU A 131 10.93 -11.53 3.15
N ASP A 132 11.65 -10.52 3.65
CA ASP A 132 12.28 -10.54 4.99
C ASP A 132 11.32 -10.06 6.11
N TYR A 133 10.21 -9.41 5.76
CA TYR A 133 9.29 -8.78 6.72
C TYR A 133 8.23 -9.71 7.36
N PRO A 134 7.73 -10.79 6.73
CA PRO A 134 6.60 -11.53 7.31
C PRO A 134 6.88 -12.17 8.66
N THR A 135 8.11 -12.66 8.89
CA THR A 135 8.48 -13.28 10.17
C THR A 135 8.34 -12.30 11.34
N VAL A 136 8.92 -11.10 11.21
CA VAL A 136 8.82 -10.07 12.27
C VAL A 136 7.39 -9.53 12.39
N THR A 137 6.66 -9.44 11.29
CA THR A 137 5.26 -8.98 11.28
C THR A 137 4.33 -9.98 11.97
N SER A 138 4.54 -11.28 11.73
CA SER A 138 3.85 -12.38 12.42
C SER A 138 4.13 -12.34 13.93
N ALA A 139 5.39 -12.16 14.32
CA ALA A 139 5.77 -12.06 15.73
C ALA A 139 5.18 -10.82 16.41
N PHE A 140 5.27 -9.64 15.78
CA PHE A 140 4.66 -8.40 16.26
C PHE A 140 3.15 -8.59 16.50
N THR A 141 2.44 -9.13 15.51
CA THR A 141 0.98 -9.31 15.57
C THR A 141 0.58 -10.26 16.71
N LYS A 142 1.31 -11.38 16.87
CA LYS A 142 1.07 -12.35 17.95
C LYS A 142 1.36 -11.77 19.33
N ASN A 143 2.46 -11.03 19.46
CA ASN A 143 2.82 -10.38 20.72
C ASN A 143 1.79 -9.31 21.09
N LEU A 144 1.36 -8.49 20.12
CA LEU A 144 0.32 -7.48 20.32
C LEU A 144 -0.98 -8.14 20.82
N GLU A 145 -1.48 -9.14 20.10
CA GLU A 145 -2.71 -9.84 20.49
C GLU A 145 -2.61 -10.46 21.89
N LYS A 146 -1.47 -11.06 22.22
CA LYS A 146 -1.23 -11.66 23.54
C LYS A 146 -1.25 -10.62 24.66
N GLU A 147 -0.64 -9.45 24.46
CA GLU A 147 -0.49 -8.46 25.52
C GLU A 147 -1.76 -7.61 25.74
N VAL A 148 -2.53 -7.32 24.69
CA VAL A 148 -3.69 -6.41 24.80
C VAL A 148 -5.05 -7.09 24.52
N GLY A 149 -5.03 -8.33 24.03
CA GLY A 149 -6.23 -9.05 23.58
C GLY A 149 -6.68 -8.65 22.16
N THR A 150 -7.43 -9.53 21.52
CA THR A 150 -7.83 -9.41 20.10
C THR A 150 -8.55 -8.11 19.78
N VAL A 151 -9.59 -7.75 20.56
CA VAL A 151 -10.41 -6.55 20.29
C VAL A 151 -9.58 -5.28 20.34
N LYS A 152 -8.66 -5.17 21.30
CA LYS A 152 -7.80 -4.00 21.41
C LYS A 152 -6.73 -3.98 20.31
N ALA A 153 -6.14 -5.14 19.99
CA ALA A 153 -5.19 -5.25 18.90
C ALA A 153 -5.81 -4.83 17.56
N GLN A 154 -7.06 -5.19 17.29
CA GLN A 154 -7.80 -4.74 16.10
C GLN A 154 -7.90 -3.21 16.03
N GLN A 155 -8.21 -2.55 17.16
CA GLN A 155 -8.30 -1.08 17.23
C GLN A 155 -6.93 -0.41 16.99
N ILE A 156 -5.88 -0.94 17.62
CA ILE A 156 -4.51 -0.42 17.49
C ILE A 156 -3.99 -0.59 16.06
N LEU A 157 -4.35 -1.68 15.37
CA LEU A 157 -3.93 -1.91 14.00
C LEU A 157 -4.72 -1.06 12.99
N ALA A 158 -5.98 -0.73 13.28
CA ALA A 158 -6.92 -0.07 12.35
C ALA A 158 -6.83 1.45 12.33
N TRP A 159 -5.63 1.96 12.03
CA TRP A 159 -5.36 3.39 11.90
C TRP A 159 -4.54 3.71 10.64
N ASN A 160 -4.42 5.01 10.33
CA ASN A 160 -3.62 5.51 9.22
C ASN A 160 -2.11 5.49 9.55
N VAL A 161 -1.53 4.29 9.62
CA VAL A 161 -0.11 4.09 9.93
C VAL A 161 0.84 4.73 8.91
N HIS A 162 0.37 4.91 7.67
CA HIS A 162 1.15 5.50 6.59
C HIS A 162 1.22 7.04 6.67
N GLY A 163 0.49 7.67 7.59
CA GLY A 163 0.45 9.12 7.72
C GLY A 163 -0.11 9.81 6.48
N ILE A 164 -1.04 9.16 5.78
CA ILE A 164 -1.64 9.70 4.56
C ILE A 164 -2.34 11.02 4.88
N PRO A 165 -2.05 12.11 4.16
CA PRO A 165 -2.73 13.40 4.35
C PRO A 165 -4.25 13.27 4.14
N ALA A 166 -5.03 14.03 4.90
CA ALA A 166 -6.49 14.09 4.75
C ALA A 166 -6.92 14.96 3.56
N GLU A 167 -6.03 15.84 3.09
CA GLU A 167 -6.24 16.84 2.05
C GLU A 167 -6.85 16.29 0.75
N PRO A 168 -6.41 15.13 0.21
CA PRO A 168 -7.03 14.54 -0.99
C PRO A 168 -8.51 14.18 -0.82
N TRP A 169 -8.98 13.97 0.42
CA TRP A 169 -10.35 13.57 0.73
C TRP A 169 -11.26 14.76 1.09
N LEU A 170 -10.71 15.97 1.23
CA LEU A 170 -11.52 17.16 1.54
C LEU A 170 -12.57 17.44 0.46
N LYS A 171 -12.23 17.20 -0.81
CA LYS A 171 -13.20 17.28 -1.91
C LYS A 171 -14.32 16.25 -1.74
N GLU A 172 -14.00 15.04 -1.28
CA GLU A 172 -15.01 14.00 -1.04
C GLU A 172 -15.92 14.35 0.15
N LYS A 173 -15.40 15.08 1.15
CA LYS A 173 -16.20 15.64 2.24
C LYS A 173 -17.22 16.66 1.71
N GLU A 174 -16.82 17.54 0.79
CA GLU A 174 -17.75 18.47 0.14
C GLU A 174 -18.84 17.75 -0.68
N GLU A 175 -18.45 16.75 -1.47
CA GLU A 175 -19.39 15.94 -2.28
C GLU A 175 -20.39 15.19 -1.39
N PHE A 176 -19.94 14.64 -0.26
CA PHE A 176 -20.80 14.04 0.75
C PHE A 176 -21.79 15.05 1.33
N LEU A 177 -21.32 16.25 1.67
CA LEU A 177 -22.16 17.31 2.23
C LEU A 177 -23.21 17.85 1.23
N ARG A 178 -22.97 17.72 -0.08
CA ARG A 178 -23.92 18.09 -1.15
C ARG A 178 -24.89 16.97 -1.52
N SER A 179 -24.60 15.72 -1.15
CA SER A 179 -25.39 14.56 -1.54
C SER A 179 -26.71 14.48 -0.75
N THR A 180 -27.77 13.96 -1.37
CA THR A 180 -29.09 13.81 -0.76
C THR A 180 -29.23 12.53 0.05
N SER A 181 -28.37 11.54 -0.17
CA SER A 181 -28.27 10.32 0.64
C SER A 181 -26.84 9.78 0.67
N LEU A 182 -26.56 8.87 1.61
CA LEU A 182 -25.27 8.17 1.67
C LEU A 182 -25.04 7.31 0.42
N GLU A 183 -26.06 6.62 -0.06
CA GLU A 183 -26.03 5.77 -1.25
C GLU A 183 -25.73 6.58 -2.51
N GLN A 184 -26.31 7.78 -2.62
CA GLN A 184 -26.01 8.68 -3.73
C GLN A 184 -24.55 9.11 -3.70
N TRP A 185 -24.02 9.50 -2.53
CA TRP A 185 -22.60 9.85 -2.42
C TRP A 185 -21.68 8.68 -2.78
N LEU A 186 -21.95 7.48 -2.24
CA LEU A 186 -21.16 6.27 -2.52
C LEU A 186 -21.18 5.91 -4.01
N LYS A 187 -22.35 6.00 -4.66
CA LYS A 187 -22.46 5.77 -6.10
C LYS A 187 -21.64 6.80 -6.88
N ASN A 188 -21.77 8.09 -6.53
CA ASN A 188 -21.04 9.16 -7.21
C ASN A 188 -19.51 9.04 -7.02
N LEU A 189 -19.06 8.63 -5.82
CA LEU A 189 -17.66 8.31 -5.55
C LEU A 189 -17.18 7.18 -6.45
N HIS A 190 -17.96 6.10 -6.57
CA HIS A 190 -17.62 4.98 -7.44
C HIS A 190 -17.53 5.39 -8.91
N ASP A 191 -18.50 6.15 -9.42
CA ASP A 191 -18.50 6.66 -10.79
C ASP A 191 -17.24 7.52 -11.08
N ARG A 192 -16.83 8.38 -10.14
CA ARG A 192 -15.58 9.16 -10.24
C ARG A 192 -14.34 8.28 -10.27
N ARG A 193 -14.29 7.23 -9.43
CA ARG A 193 -13.15 6.30 -9.38
C ARG A 193 -13.05 5.44 -10.62
N ILE A 194 -14.18 5.00 -11.19
CA ILE A 194 -14.19 4.33 -12.50
C ILE A 194 -13.58 5.25 -13.57
N ALA A 195 -14.01 6.51 -13.63
CA ALA A 195 -13.48 7.46 -14.62
C ALA A 195 -11.97 7.70 -14.46
N GLU A 196 -11.48 7.75 -13.22
CA GLU A 196 -10.04 7.86 -12.91
C GLU A 196 -9.26 6.64 -13.43
N ILE A 197 -9.67 5.42 -13.06
CA ILE A 197 -8.94 4.20 -13.47
C ILE A 197 -9.09 3.93 -14.98
N GLU A 198 -10.20 4.33 -15.58
CA GLU A 198 -10.42 4.25 -17.03
C GLU A 198 -9.45 5.15 -17.79
N LYS A 199 -9.19 6.37 -17.28
CA LYS A 199 -8.15 7.23 -17.83
C LYS A 199 -6.77 6.56 -17.76
N HIS A 200 -6.40 5.95 -16.63
CA HIS A 200 -5.14 5.23 -16.50
C HIS A 200 -5.03 4.06 -17.48
N ALA A 201 -6.13 3.32 -17.69
CA ALA A 201 -6.19 2.23 -18.66
C ALA A 201 -5.98 2.72 -20.11
N ILE A 202 -6.58 3.84 -20.48
CA ILE A 202 -6.46 4.45 -21.83
C ILE A 202 -5.06 5.03 -22.04
N ASP A 203 -4.56 5.78 -21.07
CA ASP A 203 -3.26 6.46 -21.16
C ASP A 203 -2.08 5.48 -21.04
N GLY A 204 -2.33 4.25 -20.60
CA GLY A 204 -1.31 3.23 -20.35
C GLY A 204 -0.37 3.64 -19.21
N THR A 205 -0.90 4.33 -18.20
CA THR A 205 -0.14 4.78 -17.02
C THR A 205 -0.51 3.94 -15.79
N LEU A 206 0.37 3.90 -14.79
CA LEU A 206 0.05 3.26 -13.52
C LEU A 206 -0.92 4.11 -12.70
N TRP A 207 -1.90 3.45 -12.08
CA TRP A 207 -2.70 4.02 -11.00
C TRP A 207 -2.05 3.59 -9.68
N PHE A 208 -1.30 4.51 -9.07
CA PHE A 208 -0.33 4.17 -8.02
C PHE A 208 0.66 3.09 -8.50
N GLU A 209 0.75 1.94 -7.83
CA GLU A 209 1.59 0.81 -8.23
C GLU A 209 0.87 -0.22 -9.11
N GLN A 210 -0.34 0.11 -9.59
CA GLN A 210 -1.22 -0.86 -10.25
C GLN A 210 -1.36 -0.56 -11.74
N LYS A 211 -1.16 -1.59 -12.56
CA LYS A 211 -1.52 -1.53 -13.98
C LYS A 211 -3.00 -1.80 -14.14
N ILE A 212 -3.71 -0.84 -14.74
CA ILE A 212 -5.15 -0.96 -15.02
C ILE A 212 -5.34 -1.28 -16.51
N THR A 213 -6.22 -2.24 -16.79
CA THR A 213 -6.67 -2.57 -18.15
C THR A 213 -8.17 -2.30 -18.25
N MET A 214 -8.74 -2.23 -19.46
CA MET A 214 -10.20 -2.06 -19.61
C MET A 214 -11.00 -3.19 -18.97
N ARG A 215 -10.45 -4.41 -18.95
CA ARG A 215 -11.00 -5.56 -18.19
C ARG A 215 -11.11 -5.25 -16.69
N VAL A 216 -10.10 -4.59 -16.13
CA VAL A 216 -10.11 -4.18 -14.72
C VAL A 216 -11.14 -3.08 -14.48
N VAL A 217 -11.28 -2.12 -15.41
CA VAL A 217 -12.33 -1.09 -15.36
C VAL A 217 -13.71 -1.74 -15.32
N ASP A 218 -13.97 -2.72 -16.19
CA ASP A 218 -15.25 -3.45 -16.21
C ASP A 218 -15.48 -4.26 -14.93
N TYR A 219 -14.43 -4.88 -14.39
CA TYR A 219 -14.51 -5.60 -13.11
C TYR A 219 -14.92 -4.68 -11.96
N VAL A 220 -14.30 -3.50 -11.87
CA VAL A 220 -14.65 -2.49 -10.84
C VAL A 220 -16.04 -1.94 -11.08
N ARG A 221 -16.40 -1.58 -12.32
CA ARG A 221 -17.71 -1.03 -12.69
C ARG A 221 -18.89 -1.95 -12.34
N ASN A 222 -18.68 -3.26 -12.37
CA ASN A 222 -19.69 -4.25 -12.03
C ASN A 222 -19.75 -4.58 -10.53
N ASN A 223 -18.94 -3.91 -9.68
CA ASN A 223 -18.96 -4.10 -8.23
C ASN A 223 -18.65 -2.79 -7.48
N GLN A 224 -19.71 -2.09 -7.06
CA GLN A 224 -19.61 -0.81 -6.34
C GLN A 224 -18.81 -0.88 -5.03
N GLU A 225 -18.71 -2.05 -4.38
CA GLU A 225 -17.88 -2.19 -3.18
C GLU A 225 -16.41 -1.88 -3.46
N ILE A 226 -15.95 -2.00 -4.71
CA ILE A 226 -14.56 -1.75 -5.10
C ILE A 226 -14.38 -0.26 -5.40
N LEU A 227 -13.39 0.36 -4.74
CA LEU A 227 -13.09 1.80 -4.80
C LEU A 227 -14.19 2.73 -4.27
N SER A 228 -15.17 2.21 -3.53
CA SER A 228 -16.21 3.00 -2.84
C SER A 228 -16.82 2.19 -1.69
N GLY A 229 -18.11 1.85 -1.78
CA GLY A 229 -18.81 1.01 -0.82
C GLY A 229 -20.30 0.88 -1.14
N VAL A 230 -20.96 -0.08 -0.50
CA VAL A 230 -22.42 -0.29 -0.56
C VAL A 230 -22.97 -0.28 0.86
N SER A 231 -24.07 0.43 1.10
CA SER A 231 -24.67 0.52 2.44
C SER A 231 -25.90 -0.37 2.62
N ASP A 232 -26.08 -0.91 3.83
CA ASP A 232 -27.34 -1.54 4.29
C ASP A 232 -28.11 -0.67 5.30
N GLY A 233 -27.71 0.61 5.47
CA GLY A 233 -28.25 1.55 6.45
C GLY A 233 -27.59 1.49 7.84
N ARG A 234 -26.82 0.46 8.15
CA ARG A 234 -26.01 0.39 9.38
C ARG A 234 -24.51 0.33 9.10
N TYR A 235 -24.13 -0.36 8.05
CA TYR A 235 -22.75 -0.56 7.63
C TYR A 235 -22.54 -0.09 6.20
N ILE A 236 -21.28 0.22 5.87
CA ILE A 236 -20.77 0.31 4.50
C ILE A 236 -19.88 -0.90 4.26
N TYR A 237 -20.14 -1.65 3.20
CA TYR A 237 -19.32 -2.77 2.76
C TYR A 237 -18.36 -2.29 1.67
N ALA A 238 -17.07 -2.54 1.88
CA ALA A 238 -16.01 -2.19 0.95
C ALA A 238 -15.16 -3.42 0.62
N THR A 239 -14.86 -3.62 -0.66
CA THR A 239 -14.00 -4.69 -1.15
C THR A 239 -12.74 -4.06 -1.73
N LYS A 240 -11.57 -4.48 -1.25
CA LYS A 240 -10.31 -3.96 -1.76
C LYS A 240 -10.08 -4.42 -3.19
N ILE A 241 -9.70 -3.50 -4.06
CA ILE A 241 -9.20 -3.86 -5.40
C ILE A 241 -7.94 -4.74 -5.23
N PRO A 242 -7.77 -5.85 -5.98
CA PRO A 242 -6.55 -6.66 -5.90
C PRO A 242 -5.30 -5.84 -6.26
N PHE A 243 -4.14 -6.10 -5.63
CA PHE A 243 -2.88 -5.40 -5.91
C PHE A 243 -2.47 -5.47 -7.39
N ASN A 244 -2.52 -6.66 -7.98
CA ASN A 244 -2.41 -6.88 -9.42
C ASN A 244 -3.77 -7.32 -9.96
N PRO A 245 -4.68 -6.39 -10.30
CA PRO A 245 -6.05 -6.73 -10.65
C PRO A 245 -6.16 -7.51 -11.97
N ASP A 246 -5.28 -7.23 -12.94
CA ASP A 246 -5.28 -7.95 -14.22
C ASP A 246 -4.79 -9.40 -14.07
N GLY A 247 -3.74 -9.60 -13.26
CA GLY A 247 -3.26 -10.92 -12.85
C GLY A 247 -4.31 -11.69 -12.05
N PHE A 248 -4.97 -11.03 -11.10
CA PHE A 248 -6.06 -11.61 -10.31
C PHE A 248 -7.19 -12.18 -11.18
N LEU A 249 -7.60 -11.42 -12.21
CA LEU A 249 -8.65 -11.83 -13.13
C LEU A 249 -8.22 -12.94 -14.10
N SER A 250 -6.91 -13.14 -14.29
CA SER A 250 -6.34 -14.15 -15.18
C SER A 250 -5.82 -15.39 -14.44
N ALA A 251 -5.84 -15.38 -13.11
CA ALA A 251 -5.27 -16.41 -12.27
C ALA A 251 -5.97 -17.77 -12.45
N SER A 252 -5.16 -18.83 -12.41
CA SER A 252 -5.56 -20.22 -12.68
C SER A 252 -5.97 -20.97 -11.40
N SER A 253 -5.69 -20.39 -10.23
CA SER A 253 -5.93 -20.99 -8.92
C SER A 253 -6.28 -19.95 -7.88
N ASP A 254 -6.93 -20.39 -6.81
CA ASP A 254 -7.27 -19.56 -5.66
C ASP A 254 -6.02 -19.03 -4.93
N PHE A 255 -4.95 -19.83 -4.87
CA PHE A 255 -3.68 -19.38 -4.30
C PHE A 255 -3.05 -18.24 -5.12
N GLU A 256 -3.06 -18.36 -6.45
CA GLU A 256 -2.56 -17.31 -7.34
C GLU A 256 -3.42 -16.03 -7.25
N LYS A 257 -4.75 -16.15 -7.17
CA LYS A 257 -5.65 -15.01 -6.89
C LYS A 257 -5.26 -14.30 -5.60
N ARG A 258 -5.05 -15.03 -4.50
CA ARG A 258 -4.66 -14.44 -3.21
C ARG A 258 -3.32 -13.71 -3.29
N LYS A 259 -2.34 -14.25 -4.02
CA LYS A 259 -1.06 -13.57 -4.25
C LYS A 259 -1.24 -12.25 -4.99
N TYR A 260 -2.08 -12.22 -6.03
CA TYR A 260 -2.37 -11.00 -6.76
C TYR A 260 -3.26 -10.01 -5.98
N ALA A 261 -4.00 -10.47 -4.98
CA ALA A 261 -4.86 -9.62 -4.17
C ALA A 261 -4.13 -8.91 -3.03
N CYS A 262 -3.10 -9.51 -2.42
CA CYS A 262 -2.43 -8.92 -1.26
C CYS A 262 -1.58 -7.71 -1.63
N HIS A 263 -1.90 -6.54 -1.06
CA HIS A 263 -1.13 -5.30 -1.21
C HIS A 263 0.07 -5.19 -0.26
N CYS A 264 0.09 -5.95 0.83
CA CYS A 264 0.99 -5.67 1.94
C CYS A 264 2.37 -6.32 1.73
N PRO A 265 3.45 -5.56 1.54
CA PRO A 265 4.80 -6.13 1.43
C PRO A 265 5.27 -6.80 2.73
N LEU A 266 4.65 -6.47 3.87
CA LEU A 266 4.95 -7.12 5.16
C LEU A 266 4.32 -8.51 5.33
N ALA A 267 3.42 -8.93 4.43
CA ALA A 267 2.67 -10.17 4.59
C ALA A 267 2.45 -10.98 3.31
N ALA A 268 2.52 -10.37 2.13
CA ALA A 268 2.21 -11.05 0.86
C ALA A 268 3.08 -12.30 0.63
N SER A 269 4.35 -12.25 1.01
CA SER A 269 5.30 -13.37 0.86
C SER A 269 5.11 -14.49 1.88
N SER A 270 4.25 -14.34 2.90
CA SER A 270 3.87 -15.44 3.80
C SER A 270 2.64 -16.22 3.34
N LEU A 271 2.00 -15.82 2.24
CA LEU A 271 0.87 -16.56 1.67
C LEU A 271 1.29 -17.99 1.27
N ASN A 272 0.46 -18.96 1.66
CA ASN A 272 0.57 -20.37 1.27
C ASN A 272 -0.82 -20.91 0.86
N GLU A 273 -0.89 -22.17 0.42
CA GLU A 273 -2.13 -22.79 -0.07
C GLU A 273 -3.33 -22.70 0.88
N LYS A 274 -3.09 -22.58 2.20
CA LYS A 274 -4.14 -22.57 3.23
C LYS A 274 -4.47 -21.20 3.83
N GLY A 275 -3.67 -20.17 3.52
CA GLY A 275 -3.76 -18.87 4.18
C GLY A 275 -2.42 -18.16 4.13
N ALA A 276 -1.88 -17.79 5.28
CA ALA A 276 -0.54 -17.23 5.44
C ALA A 276 0.10 -17.56 6.80
N ASP A 277 1.41 -17.42 6.91
CA ASP A 277 2.11 -17.51 8.21
C ASP A 277 1.98 -16.23 9.05
N THR A 278 1.68 -15.10 8.41
CA THR A 278 1.31 -13.85 9.09
C THR A 278 -0.17 -13.93 9.49
N PRO A 279 -0.52 -13.70 10.78
CA PRO A 279 -1.91 -13.81 11.23
C PRO A 279 -2.85 -12.84 10.49
N PRO A 280 -4.08 -13.25 10.17
CA PRO A 280 -5.07 -12.37 9.54
C PRO A 280 -5.41 -11.12 10.35
N LEU A 281 -5.18 -11.13 11.66
CA LEU A 281 -5.30 -9.94 12.50
C LEU A 281 -4.48 -8.75 11.97
N TRP A 282 -3.32 -9.01 11.33
CA TRP A 282 -2.51 -7.97 10.70
C TRP A 282 -3.28 -7.19 9.61
N CYS A 283 -4.29 -7.80 8.97
CA CYS A 283 -5.11 -7.13 7.95
C CYS A 283 -5.92 -5.94 8.49
N TYR A 284 -6.04 -5.77 9.82
CA TYR A 284 -6.58 -4.54 10.39
C TYR A 284 -5.71 -3.32 10.06
N CYS A 285 -4.41 -3.47 9.77
CA CYS A 285 -3.59 -2.41 9.18
C CYS A 285 -4.15 -1.93 7.82
N SER A 286 -4.52 -2.87 6.94
CA SER A 286 -5.20 -2.52 5.70
C SER A 286 -6.62 -2.01 5.92
N ALA A 287 -7.30 -2.45 6.98
CA ALA A 287 -8.60 -1.92 7.36
C ALA A 287 -8.48 -0.43 7.73
N GLY A 288 -7.44 -0.05 8.49
CA GLY A 288 -7.12 1.35 8.80
C GLY A 288 -6.99 2.23 7.56
N PHE A 289 -6.32 1.73 6.52
CA PHE A 289 -6.27 2.40 5.21
C PHE A 289 -7.67 2.51 4.56
N GLU A 290 -8.45 1.43 4.56
CA GLU A 290 -9.76 1.38 3.90
C GLU A 290 -10.77 2.34 4.55
N LYS A 291 -10.78 2.43 5.89
CA LYS A 291 -11.71 3.32 6.61
C LYS A 291 -11.33 4.80 6.51
N PHE A 292 -10.09 5.13 6.15
CA PHE A 292 -9.57 6.50 6.27
C PHE A 292 -10.34 7.56 5.47
N ILE A 293 -10.85 7.20 4.28
CA ILE A 293 -11.74 8.10 3.52
C ILE A 293 -13.03 8.39 4.30
N PHE A 294 -13.64 7.36 4.88
CA PHE A 294 -14.87 7.50 5.66
C PHE A 294 -14.62 8.29 6.94
N ASP A 295 -13.49 8.06 7.61
CA ASP A 295 -13.12 8.82 8.80
C ASP A 295 -13.01 10.31 8.49
N THR A 296 -12.36 10.63 7.38
CA THR A 296 -12.15 12.03 6.95
C THR A 296 -13.46 12.68 6.53
N VAL A 297 -14.28 11.98 5.75
CA VAL A 297 -15.55 12.50 5.21
C VAL A 297 -16.59 12.67 6.32
N PHE A 298 -16.69 11.70 7.23
CA PHE A 298 -17.65 11.73 8.33
C PHE A 298 -17.18 12.54 9.53
N ASP A 299 -15.89 12.91 9.56
CA ASP A 299 -15.26 13.59 10.69
C ASP A 299 -15.40 12.76 11.98
N PHE A 300 -15.16 11.45 11.85
CA PHE A 300 -15.44 10.47 12.89
C PHE A 300 -14.51 9.28 12.77
N ASP A 301 -13.89 8.84 13.86
CA ASP A 301 -13.09 7.61 13.87
C ASP A 301 -14.02 6.37 13.77
N THR A 302 -14.25 5.90 12.55
CA THR A 302 -15.21 4.83 12.27
C THR A 302 -14.69 3.48 12.76
N LYS A 303 -15.61 2.63 13.23
CA LYS A 303 -15.25 1.23 13.51
C LYS A 303 -15.26 0.45 12.20
N ILE A 304 -14.23 -0.34 11.98
CA ILE A 304 -14.11 -1.24 10.83
C ILE A 304 -13.88 -2.67 11.31
N GLU A 305 -14.42 -3.62 10.57
CA GLU A 305 -14.19 -5.05 10.77
C GLU A 305 -13.76 -5.71 9.46
N VAL A 306 -12.76 -6.57 9.56
CA VAL A 306 -12.30 -7.42 8.45
C VAL A 306 -13.25 -8.62 8.35
N LEU A 307 -13.99 -8.72 7.25
CA LEU A 307 -14.93 -9.81 6.97
C LEU A 307 -14.27 -10.97 6.21
N GLU A 308 -13.43 -10.62 5.23
CA GLU A 308 -12.68 -11.57 4.41
C GLU A 308 -11.23 -11.10 4.32
N SER A 309 -10.28 -12.02 4.36
CA SER A 309 -8.85 -11.74 4.23
C SER A 309 -8.10 -12.84 3.48
N VAL A 310 -7.26 -12.43 2.55
CA VAL A 310 -6.36 -13.35 1.84
C VAL A 310 -5.36 -14.06 2.75
N LEU A 311 -5.02 -13.46 3.89
CA LEU A 311 -4.19 -14.11 4.93
C LEU A 311 -4.98 -15.20 5.67
N ALA A 312 -6.31 -15.09 5.74
CA ALA A 312 -7.19 -16.10 6.32
C ALA A 312 -7.58 -17.22 5.32
N GLY A 313 -7.18 -17.09 4.05
CA GLY A 313 -7.49 -18.04 2.99
C GLY A 313 -8.64 -17.60 2.07
N ASP A 314 -9.27 -16.46 2.32
CA ASP A 314 -10.31 -15.92 1.43
C ASP A 314 -9.73 -15.41 0.12
N ILE A 315 -10.53 -15.38 -0.95
CA ILE A 315 -10.07 -14.97 -2.28
C ILE A 315 -9.81 -13.45 -2.37
N ARG A 316 -10.45 -12.66 -1.52
CA ARG A 316 -10.40 -11.20 -1.53
C ARG A 316 -10.34 -10.64 -0.11
N CYS A 317 -10.06 -9.34 0.00
CA CYS A 317 -10.18 -8.61 1.26
C CYS A 317 -11.47 -7.78 1.25
N ARG A 318 -12.33 -7.99 2.24
CA ARG A 318 -13.61 -7.30 2.37
C ARG A 318 -13.81 -6.82 3.79
N PHE A 319 -14.39 -5.63 3.93
CA PHE A 319 -14.55 -4.95 5.20
C PHE A 319 -15.99 -4.47 5.38
N ARG A 320 -16.40 -4.30 6.64
CA ARG A 320 -17.57 -3.48 6.98
C ARG A 320 -17.17 -2.32 7.88
N ILE A 321 -17.66 -1.13 7.55
CA ILE A 321 -17.47 0.11 8.30
C ILE A 321 -18.80 0.46 8.96
N GLU A 322 -18.82 0.66 10.28
CA GLU A 322 -20.02 1.11 11.01
C GLU A 322 -20.32 2.57 10.69
N ILE A 323 -21.55 2.85 10.25
CA ILE A 323 -21.98 4.21 9.93
C ILE A 323 -22.26 4.96 11.23
N PRO A 324 -21.60 6.11 11.48
CA PRO A 324 -21.83 6.90 12.68
C PRO A 324 -23.29 7.33 12.81
N GLU A 325 -23.82 7.39 14.04
CA GLU A 325 -25.19 7.84 14.30
C GLU A 325 -25.47 9.23 13.71
N THR A 326 -24.48 10.12 13.75
CA THR A 326 -24.55 11.47 13.17
C THR A 326 -24.80 11.42 11.66
N VAL A 327 -24.16 10.49 10.95
CA VAL A 327 -24.35 10.28 9.51
C VAL A 327 -25.70 9.64 9.23
N ARG A 328 -26.11 8.63 10.01
CA ARG A 328 -27.43 8.01 9.84
C ARG A 328 -28.55 9.02 10.02
N LYS A 329 -28.51 9.81 11.10
CA LYS A 329 -29.50 10.87 11.38
C LYS A 329 -29.56 11.98 10.35
N ARG A 330 -28.46 12.24 9.64
CA ARG A 330 -28.41 13.27 8.59
C ARG A 330 -29.32 12.92 7.40
N PHE A 331 -29.45 11.64 7.08
CA PHE A 331 -30.18 11.16 5.90
C PHE A 331 -31.50 10.46 6.25
N LEU A 332 -31.95 10.53 7.51
CA LEU A 332 -33.26 10.05 7.95
C LEU A 332 -34.40 10.99 7.57
#